data_AF-A0A7V5PRF4-F1
#
_entry.id   AF-A0A7V5PRF4-F1
#
_cell.length_a   1.000
_cell.length_b   1.000
_cell.length_c   1.000
_cell.angle_alpha   90.00
_cell.angle_beta   90.00
_cell.angle_gamma   90.00
#
_symmetry.space_group_name_H-M   'P 1'
#
loop_
_entity.id
_entity.type
_entity.pdbx_description
1 polymer ?
#
loop_
_entity_poly.entity_id
_entity_poly.type
_entity_poly.pdbx_seq_one_letter_code
_entity_poly.pdbx_strand_id
1 'polypeptide(L)'
;AFRKGDYEQALTYYKDALLDDPLNEVALFNQADALYKLKKYDQAIETFQKIIGSKDLELSARAFYNIGNAYFQQNKLVQSIDAYKKALELNPNDFDTKYNLELARAKLKELSKKQKQQNQQQQNQQQKKIEPSEFAKKLKQQAERLVAQNKYREAYRLMEDGLKKDRTVAAFQSFINRIKDVAEILASAP
;
A
#
# COMPACT_ATOMS: atom_id res chain seq x y z
N ALA A 1 30.36 12.66 22.91
CA ALA A 1 29.30 13.44 22.25
C ALA A 1 28.91 12.70 20.97
N PHE A 2 27.78 11.96 20.95
CA PHE A 2 27.34 11.26 19.74
C PHE A 2 25.83 11.01 19.62
N ARG A 3 24.99 11.43 20.59
CA ARG A 3 23.62 10.87 20.65
C ARG A 3 22.46 11.78 20.31
N LYS A 4 22.65 13.08 20.06
CA LYS A 4 21.56 13.93 19.48
C LYS A 4 21.93 15.36 19.09
N GLY A 5 23.20 15.77 19.17
CA GLY A 5 23.63 17.15 18.86
C GLY A 5 24.81 17.27 17.90
N ASP A 6 25.45 16.15 17.52
CA ASP A 6 26.65 16.18 16.68
C ASP A 6 26.34 15.88 15.20
N TYR A 7 25.09 15.56 14.82
CA TYR A 7 24.76 15.35 13.41
C TYR A 7 24.74 16.67 12.65
N GLU A 8 24.22 17.74 13.24
CA GLU A 8 24.31 19.09 12.69
C GLU A 8 25.77 19.54 12.55
N GLN A 9 26.60 19.26 13.56
CA GLN A 9 28.02 19.57 13.48
C GLN A 9 28.74 18.71 12.43
N ALA A 10 28.40 17.43 12.33
CA ALA A 10 28.92 16.53 11.31
C ALA A 10 28.53 17.00 9.90
N LEU A 11 27.31 17.53 9.70
CA LEU A 11 26.92 18.12 8.43
C LEU A 11 27.80 19.32 8.07
N THR A 12 28.23 20.13 9.02
CA THR A 12 29.19 21.22 8.76
C THR A 12 30.53 20.65 8.30
N TYR A 13 31.08 19.66 9.01
CA TYR A 13 32.35 19.03 8.61
C TYR A 13 32.28 18.35 7.24
N TYR A 14 31.18 17.67 6.93
CA TYR A 14 30.99 17.07 5.61
C TYR A 14 30.79 18.12 4.53
N LYS A 15 30.11 19.23 4.84
CA LYS A 15 29.97 20.33 3.90
C LYS A 15 31.33 20.92 3.54
N ASP A 16 32.20 21.14 4.53
CA ASP A 16 33.55 21.67 4.30
C ASP A 16 34.40 20.69 3.48
N ALA A 17 34.36 19.39 3.82
CA ALA A 17 35.05 18.36 3.04
C ALA A 17 34.59 18.30 1.56
N LEU A 18 33.29 18.53 1.33
CA LEU A 18 32.70 18.55 -0.01
C LEU A 18 32.93 19.86 -0.78
N LEU A 19 33.47 20.91 -0.14
CA LEU A 19 33.97 22.08 -0.87
C LEU A 19 35.29 21.76 -1.58
N ASP A 20 36.16 21.00 -0.91
CA ASP A 20 37.46 20.60 -1.43
C ASP A 20 37.35 19.46 -2.45
N ASP A 21 36.49 18.47 -2.17
CA ASP A 21 36.19 17.35 -3.07
C ASP A 21 34.67 17.08 -3.16
N PRO A 22 33.96 17.73 -4.09
CA PRO A 22 32.51 17.58 -4.23
C PRO A 22 32.01 16.18 -4.60
N LEU A 23 32.91 15.31 -5.06
CA LEU A 23 32.59 13.94 -5.50
C LEU A 23 33.08 12.89 -4.51
N ASN A 24 33.52 13.30 -3.31
CA ASN A 24 33.93 12.36 -2.28
C ASN A 24 32.74 11.50 -1.82
N GLU A 25 32.66 10.28 -2.35
CA GLU A 25 31.50 9.40 -2.17
C GLU A 25 31.31 8.99 -0.70
N VAL A 26 32.40 8.89 0.07
CA VAL A 26 32.37 8.57 1.50
C VAL A 26 31.81 9.75 2.30
N ALA A 27 32.25 10.98 2.01
CA ALA A 27 31.71 12.18 2.64
C ALA A 27 30.23 12.38 2.28
N LEU A 28 29.86 12.17 1.02
CA LEU A 28 28.46 12.20 0.56
C LEU A 28 27.60 11.15 1.30
N PHE A 29 28.08 9.92 1.43
CA PHE A 29 27.37 8.86 2.18
C PHE A 29 27.13 9.26 3.63
N ASN A 30 28.16 9.77 4.31
CA ASN A 30 28.07 10.14 5.72
C ASN A 30 27.20 11.39 5.93
N GLN A 31 27.24 12.35 5.00
CA GLN A 31 26.33 13.49 4.98
C GLN A 31 24.88 13.04 4.85
N ALA A 32 24.61 12.13 3.92
CA ALA A 32 23.28 11.57 3.70
C ALA A 32 22.76 10.79 4.92
N ASP A 33 23.60 9.98 5.58
CA ASP A 33 23.23 9.30 6.82
C ASP A 33 22.93 10.29 7.95
N ALA A 34 23.75 11.35 8.12
CA ALA A 34 23.47 12.40 9.09
C ALA A 34 22.14 13.12 8.81
N LEU A 35 21.85 13.44 7.54
CA LEU A 35 20.54 13.99 7.12
C LEU A 35 19.39 13.03 7.45
N TYR A 36 19.58 11.73 7.25
CA TYR A 36 18.60 10.70 7.61
C TYR A 36 18.36 10.65 9.12
N LYS A 37 19.41 10.67 9.96
CA LYS A 37 19.27 10.70 11.43
C LYS A 37 18.55 11.95 11.93
N LEU A 38 18.72 13.07 11.22
CA LEU A 38 17.99 14.32 11.45
C LEU A 38 16.57 14.34 10.85
N LYS A 39 16.11 13.22 10.30
CA LYS A 39 14.79 13.07 9.65
C LYS A 39 14.58 13.98 8.45
N LYS A 40 15.66 14.53 7.88
CA LYS A 40 15.65 15.31 6.64
C LYS A 40 15.69 14.36 5.45
N TYR A 41 14.65 13.53 5.35
CA TYR A 41 14.65 12.35 4.48
C TYR A 41 14.77 12.69 3.00
N ASP A 42 14.13 13.76 2.50
CA ASP A 42 14.25 14.13 1.08
C ASP A 42 15.69 14.55 0.74
N GLN A 43 16.34 15.36 1.59
CA GLN A 43 17.73 15.75 1.41
C GLN A 43 18.70 14.57 1.52
N ALA A 44 18.42 13.63 2.43
CA ALA A 44 19.18 12.38 2.55
C ALA A 44 19.08 11.57 1.25
N ILE A 45 17.88 11.42 0.70
CA ILE A 45 17.65 10.70 -0.57
C ILE A 45 18.40 11.37 -1.71
N GLU A 46 18.29 12.69 -1.87
CA GLU A 46 19.00 13.45 -2.90
C GLU A 46 20.53 13.28 -2.79
N THR A 47 21.05 13.24 -1.56
CA THR A 47 22.49 13.08 -1.32
C THR A 47 22.94 11.63 -1.61
N PHE A 48 22.18 10.62 -1.17
CA PHE A 48 22.45 9.22 -1.53
C PHE A 48 22.33 8.97 -3.04
N GLN A 49 21.44 9.67 -3.75
CA GLN A 49 21.32 9.55 -5.21
C GLN A 49 22.56 10.01 -5.98
N LYS A 50 23.45 10.80 -5.37
CA LYS A 50 24.73 11.18 -5.99
C LYS A 50 25.75 10.03 -6.02
N ILE A 51 25.59 9.02 -5.16
CA ILE A 51 26.56 7.93 -4.99
C ILE A 51 26.06 6.57 -5.51
N ILE A 52 24.81 6.43 -5.94
CA ILE A 52 24.29 5.17 -6.50
C ILE A 52 24.97 4.77 -7.83
N GLY A 53 25.66 5.69 -8.48
CA GLY A 53 26.49 5.44 -9.67
C GLY A 53 27.95 5.08 -9.36
N SER A 54 28.31 4.91 -8.08
CA SER A 54 29.67 4.59 -7.66
C SER A 54 30.20 3.31 -8.31
N LYS A 55 31.51 3.28 -8.57
CA LYS A 55 32.21 2.06 -8.98
C LYS A 55 32.31 1.04 -7.84
N ASP A 56 32.20 1.50 -6.59
CA ASP A 56 32.06 0.65 -5.44
C ASP A 56 30.59 0.19 -5.34
N LEU A 57 30.35 -1.04 -5.80
CA LEU A 57 29.02 -1.64 -5.82
C LEU A 57 28.45 -1.84 -4.41
N GLU A 58 29.30 -2.04 -3.40
CA GLU A 58 28.86 -2.17 -2.01
C GLU A 58 28.41 -0.82 -1.46
N LEU A 59 29.12 0.27 -1.80
CA LEU A 59 28.69 1.62 -1.48
C LEU A 59 27.35 1.97 -2.15
N SER A 60 27.21 1.63 -3.43
CA SER A 60 25.96 1.81 -4.17
C SER A 60 24.81 0.99 -3.56
N ALA A 61 25.04 -0.27 -3.19
CA ALA A 61 24.06 -1.12 -2.51
C ALA A 61 23.59 -0.49 -1.18
N ARG A 62 24.52 -0.04 -0.34
CA ARG A 62 24.23 0.64 0.93
C ARG A 62 23.50 1.97 0.74
N ALA A 63 23.79 2.70 -0.33
CA ALA A 63 23.08 3.93 -0.68
C ALA A 63 21.62 3.63 -1.04
N PHE A 64 21.36 2.63 -1.89
CA PHE A 64 20.00 2.18 -2.21
C PHE A 64 19.25 1.68 -0.97
N TYR A 65 19.90 0.94 -0.08
CA TYR A 65 19.33 0.51 1.19
C TYR A 65 18.86 1.71 2.03
N ASN A 66 19.71 2.73 2.20
CA ASN A 66 19.35 3.91 2.97
C ASN A 66 18.30 4.81 2.29
N ILE A 67 18.28 4.87 0.96
CA ILE A 67 17.17 5.47 0.21
C ILE A 67 15.86 4.73 0.50
N GLY A 68 15.90 3.39 0.52
CA GLY A 68 14.76 2.55 0.91
C GLY A 68 14.26 2.84 2.32
N ASN A 69 15.18 2.98 3.28
CA ASN A 69 14.87 3.37 4.65
C ASN A 69 14.21 4.76 4.72
N ALA A 70 14.76 5.76 4.02
CA ALA A 70 14.21 7.11 3.98
C ALA A 70 12.78 7.13 3.41
N TYR A 71 12.54 6.45 2.29
CA TYR A 71 11.20 6.31 1.74
C TYR A 71 10.24 5.56 2.67
N PHE A 72 10.73 4.53 3.39
CA PHE A 72 9.93 3.81 4.37
C PHE A 72 9.46 4.72 5.51
N GLN A 73 10.34 5.57 6.03
CA GLN A 73 10.02 6.55 7.08
C GLN A 73 9.00 7.59 6.61
N GLN A 74 9.05 7.97 5.33
CA GLN A 74 8.06 8.85 4.71
C GLN A 74 6.73 8.15 4.36
N ASN A 75 6.60 6.85 4.66
CA ASN A 75 5.46 6.01 4.27
C ASN A 75 5.25 5.92 2.74
N LYS A 76 6.27 6.25 1.94
CA LYS A 76 6.34 6.08 0.49
C LYS A 76 6.75 4.64 0.16
N LEU A 77 5.87 3.69 0.50
CA LEU A 77 6.22 2.25 0.56
C LEU A 77 6.58 1.64 -0.79
N VAL A 78 5.99 2.12 -1.89
CA VAL A 78 6.32 1.62 -3.24
C VAL A 78 7.76 1.99 -3.61
N GLN A 79 8.13 3.26 -3.44
CA GLN A 79 9.50 3.72 -3.69
C GLN A 79 10.52 3.05 -2.77
N SER A 80 10.14 2.80 -1.50
CA SER A 80 10.96 2.06 -0.54
C SER A 80 11.25 0.63 -1.02
N ILE A 81 10.23 -0.09 -1.47
CA ILE A 81 10.35 -1.45 -2.03
C ILE A 81 11.28 -1.47 -3.24
N ASP A 82 11.14 -0.51 -4.16
CA ASP A 82 11.98 -0.45 -5.36
C ASP A 82 13.44 -0.15 -5.04
N ALA A 83 13.71 0.72 -4.06
CA ALA A 83 15.06 1.00 -3.60
C ALA A 83 15.71 -0.23 -2.92
N TYR A 84 14.98 -0.94 -2.04
CA TYR A 84 15.51 -2.17 -1.43
C TYR A 84 15.77 -3.28 -2.46
N LYS A 85 14.93 -3.41 -3.50
CA LYS A 85 15.20 -4.36 -4.60
C LYS A 85 16.51 -4.04 -5.29
N LYS A 86 16.76 -2.77 -5.64
CA LYS A 86 18.02 -2.34 -6.26
C LYS A 86 19.23 -2.59 -5.35
N ALA A 87 19.08 -2.38 -4.04
CA ALA A 87 20.12 -2.74 -3.08
C ALA A 87 20.43 -4.26 -3.10
N LEU A 88 19.39 -5.11 -3.16
CA LEU A 88 19.56 -6.58 -3.24
C LEU A 88 20.02 -7.07 -4.61
N GLU A 89 19.81 -6.33 -5.68
CA GLU A 89 20.41 -6.62 -6.99
C GLU A 89 21.94 -6.48 -6.93
N LEU A 90 22.44 -5.52 -6.16
CA LEU A 90 23.88 -5.25 -5.99
C LEU A 90 24.52 -6.10 -4.88
N ASN A 91 23.81 -6.30 -3.77
CA ASN A 91 24.23 -7.18 -2.67
C ASN A 91 23.09 -8.13 -2.26
N PRO A 92 22.98 -9.30 -2.92
CA PRO A 92 21.89 -10.26 -2.67
C PRO A 92 21.90 -10.90 -1.28
N ASN A 93 22.98 -10.75 -0.51
CA ASN A 93 23.16 -11.40 0.79
C ASN A 93 22.89 -10.47 1.98
N ASP A 94 22.53 -9.21 1.74
CA ASP A 94 22.17 -8.27 2.80
C ASP A 94 20.84 -8.69 3.47
N PHE A 95 20.95 -9.23 4.69
CA PHE A 95 19.83 -9.67 5.50
C PHE A 95 18.98 -8.51 6.01
N ASP A 96 19.58 -7.36 6.31
CA ASP A 96 18.86 -6.18 6.80
C ASP A 96 17.99 -5.60 5.68
N THR A 97 18.52 -5.54 4.46
CA THR A 97 17.74 -5.12 3.29
C THR A 97 16.58 -6.09 3.00
N LYS A 98 16.80 -7.42 3.06
CA LYS A 98 15.72 -8.41 2.89
C LYS A 98 14.62 -8.23 3.92
N TYR A 99 15.00 -8.08 5.20
CA TYR A 99 14.05 -7.87 6.28
C TYR A 99 13.21 -6.60 6.07
N ASN A 100 13.87 -5.47 5.74
CA ASN A 100 13.18 -4.21 5.52
C ASN A 100 12.28 -4.22 4.27
N LEU A 101 12.66 -4.92 3.21
CA LEU A 101 11.82 -5.14 2.03
C LEU A 101 10.52 -5.88 2.40
N GLU A 102 10.60 -6.96 3.17
CA GLU A 102 9.43 -7.70 3.61
C GLU A 102 8.54 -6.87 4.55
N LEU A 103 9.15 -6.08 5.44
CA LEU A 103 8.41 -5.14 6.28
C LEU A 103 7.65 -4.10 5.45
N ALA A 104 8.28 -3.53 4.41
CA ALA A 104 7.65 -2.58 3.50
C ALA A 104 6.48 -3.20 2.73
N ARG A 105 6.64 -4.44 2.23
CA ARG A 105 5.59 -5.19 1.54
C ARG A 105 4.41 -5.50 2.48
N ALA A 106 4.69 -5.96 3.69
CA ALA A 106 3.66 -6.26 4.68
C ALA A 106 2.83 -5.02 5.03
N LYS A 107 3.50 -3.89 5.27
CA LYS A 107 2.83 -2.61 5.56
C LYS A 107 1.97 -2.12 4.39
N LEU A 108 2.46 -2.24 3.16
CA LEU A 108 1.69 -1.86 1.96
C LEU A 108 0.44 -2.73 1.78
N LYS A 109 0.57 -4.05 2.01
CA LYS A 109 -0.55 -4.99 1.97
C LYS A 109 -1.59 -4.69 3.04
N GLU A 110 -1.15 -4.37 4.26
CA GLU A 110 -2.03 -3.99 5.37
C GLU A 110 -2.81 -2.71 5.07
N LEU A 111 -2.14 -1.66 4.57
CA LEU A 111 -2.80 -0.41 4.16
C LEU A 111 -3.84 -0.65 3.06
N SER A 112 -3.49 -1.46 2.06
CA SER A 112 -4.41 -1.83 0.98
C SER A 112 -5.64 -2.58 1.51
N LYS A 113 -5.45 -3.47 2.49
CA LYS A 113 -6.55 -4.20 3.14
C LYS A 113 -7.44 -3.25 3.95
N LYS A 114 -6.85 -2.36 4.75
CA LYS A 114 -7.58 -1.35 5.53
C LYS A 114 -8.42 -0.45 4.62
N GLN A 115 -7.85 0.01 3.52
CA GLN A 115 -8.57 0.84 2.54
C GLN A 115 -9.75 0.10 1.91
N LYS A 116 -9.56 -1.17 1.50
CA LYS A 116 -10.66 -2.01 0.99
C LYS A 116 -11.79 -2.18 2.02
N GLN A 117 -11.43 -2.42 3.29
CA GLN A 117 -12.41 -2.56 4.37
C GLN A 117 -13.16 -1.24 4.63
N GLN A 118 -12.46 -0.10 4.65
CA GLN A 118 -13.10 1.21 4.81
C GLN A 118 -14.06 1.52 3.67
N ASN A 119 -13.67 1.25 2.42
CA ASN A 119 -14.53 1.44 1.26
C ASN A 119 -15.78 0.55 1.33
N GLN A 120 -15.63 -0.72 1.72
CA GLN A 120 -16.77 -1.62 1.93
C GLN A 120 -17.69 -1.14 3.07
N GLN A 121 -17.13 -0.66 4.18
CA GLN A 121 -17.91 -0.10 5.28
C GLN A 121 -18.68 1.15 4.84
N GLN A 122 -18.05 2.05 4.09
CA GLN A 122 -18.71 3.24 3.54
C GLN A 122 -19.84 2.86 2.57
N GLN A 123 -19.62 1.90 1.67
CA GLN A 123 -20.66 1.38 0.79
C GLN A 123 -21.82 0.75 1.58
N ASN A 124 -21.53 -0.04 2.60
CA ASN A 124 -22.55 -0.64 3.47
C ASN A 124 -23.33 0.42 4.25
N GLN A 125 -22.67 1.48 4.73
CA GLN A 125 -23.34 2.61 5.40
C GLN A 125 -24.22 3.39 4.42
N GLN A 126 -23.79 3.59 3.17
CA GLN A 126 -24.60 4.22 2.13
C GLN A 126 -25.81 3.36 1.79
N GLN A 127 -25.66 2.03 1.66
CA GLN A 127 -26.78 1.11 1.44
C GLN A 127 -27.79 1.14 2.61
N LYS A 128 -27.32 1.15 3.86
CA LYS A 128 -28.19 1.24 5.04
C LYS A 128 -29.02 2.53 5.10
N LYS A 129 -28.56 3.61 4.47
CA LYS A 129 -29.33 4.88 4.38
C LYS A 129 -30.43 4.83 3.32
N ILE A 130 -30.38 3.89 2.39
CA ILE A 130 -31.44 3.73 1.39
C ILE A 130 -32.60 3.03 2.09
N GLU A 131 -33.66 3.77 2.41
CA GLU A 131 -34.89 3.14 2.89
C GLU A 131 -35.56 2.36 1.75
N PRO A 132 -35.81 1.04 1.91
CA PRO A 132 -36.44 0.25 0.88
C PRO A 132 -37.93 0.60 0.75
N SER A 133 -38.40 0.78 -0.48
CA SER A 133 -39.83 0.91 -0.77
C SER A 133 -40.60 -0.38 -0.45
N GLU A 134 -41.93 -0.30 -0.41
CA GLU A 134 -42.78 -1.49 -0.29
C GLU A 134 -42.60 -2.47 -1.48
N PHE A 135 -42.33 -1.93 -2.68
CA PHE A 135 -41.99 -2.75 -3.84
C PHE A 135 -40.69 -3.53 -3.60
N ALA A 136 -39.64 -2.85 -3.14
CA ALA A 136 -38.36 -3.46 -2.83
C ALA A 136 -38.47 -4.52 -1.72
N LYS A 137 -39.25 -4.26 -0.66
CA LYS A 137 -39.49 -5.23 0.42
C LYS A 137 -40.21 -6.48 -0.08
N LYS A 138 -41.26 -6.33 -0.90
CA LYS A 138 -41.99 -7.48 -1.49
C LYS A 138 -41.07 -8.30 -2.41
N LEU A 139 -40.25 -7.63 -3.21
CA LEU A 139 -39.30 -8.29 -4.09
C LEU A 139 -38.26 -9.09 -3.31
N LYS A 140 -37.74 -8.51 -2.21
CA LYS A 140 -36.81 -9.18 -1.30
C LYS A 140 -37.41 -10.47 -0.72
N GLN A 141 -38.66 -10.42 -0.25
CA GLN A 141 -39.36 -11.59 0.28
C GLN A 141 -39.56 -12.68 -0.78
N GLN A 142 -39.90 -12.31 -2.01
CA GLN A 142 -40.04 -13.28 -3.10
C GLN A 142 -38.70 -13.93 -3.45
N ALA A 143 -37.62 -13.14 -3.53
CA ALA A 143 -36.28 -13.65 -3.77
C ALA A 143 -35.81 -14.59 -2.65
N GLU A 144 -36.14 -14.32 -1.38
CA GLU A 144 -35.85 -15.23 -0.26
C GLU A 144 -36.59 -16.57 -0.38
N ARG A 145 -37.85 -16.57 -0.83
CA ARG A 145 -38.59 -17.81 -1.10
C ARG A 145 -37.94 -18.63 -2.22
N LEU A 146 -37.45 -17.97 -3.27
CA LEU A 146 -36.71 -18.63 -4.34
C LEU A 146 -35.39 -19.21 -3.83
N VAL A 147 -34.64 -18.46 -2.99
CA VAL A 147 -33.43 -18.96 -2.31
C VAL A 147 -33.74 -20.19 -1.46
N ALA A 148 -34.83 -20.19 -0.69
CA ALA A 148 -35.25 -21.34 0.11
C ALA A 148 -35.59 -22.59 -0.75
N GLN A 149 -35.94 -22.37 -2.02
CA GLN A 149 -36.16 -23.42 -3.01
C GLN A 149 -34.89 -23.78 -3.80
N ASN A 150 -33.71 -23.28 -3.39
CA ASN A 150 -32.43 -23.38 -4.10
C ASN A 150 -32.44 -22.76 -5.51
N LYS A 151 -33.40 -21.89 -5.83
CA LYS A 151 -33.51 -21.20 -7.12
C LYS A 151 -32.71 -19.90 -7.12
N TYR A 152 -31.41 -19.99 -6.88
CA TYR A 152 -30.53 -18.81 -6.73
C TYR A 152 -30.46 -17.93 -7.99
N ARG A 153 -30.42 -18.54 -9.19
CA ARG A 153 -30.41 -17.78 -10.46
C ARG A 153 -31.69 -16.97 -10.68
N GLU A 154 -32.85 -17.57 -10.39
CA GLU A 154 -34.14 -16.87 -10.49
C GLU A 154 -34.24 -15.76 -9.45
N ALA A 155 -33.82 -16.03 -8.21
CA ALA A 155 -33.77 -15.04 -7.14
C ALA A 155 -32.88 -13.84 -7.53
N TYR A 156 -31.71 -14.10 -8.11
CA TYR A 156 -30.78 -13.06 -8.57
C TYR A 156 -31.40 -12.23 -9.69
N ARG A 157 -31.93 -12.87 -10.74
CA ARG A 157 -32.60 -12.17 -11.86
C ARG A 157 -33.77 -11.31 -11.38
N LEU A 158 -34.59 -11.84 -10.48
CA LEU A 158 -35.73 -11.10 -9.90
C LEU A 158 -35.27 -9.79 -9.25
N MET A 159 -34.23 -9.86 -8.41
CA MET A 159 -33.69 -8.68 -7.73
C MET A 159 -32.98 -7.72 -8.69
N GLU A 160 -32.26 -8.25 -9.68
CA GLU A 160 -31.56 -7.46 -10.71
C GLU A 160 -32.55 -6.67 -11.59
N ASP A 161 -33.67 -7.28 -11.98
CA ASP A 161 -34.74 -6.59 -12.71
C ASP A 161 -35.47 -5.60 -11.80
N GLY A 162 -35.57 -5.88 -10.50
CA GLY A 162 -36.02 -4.93 -9.49
C GLY A 162 -35.19 -3.66 -9.44
N LEU A 163 -33.86 -3.79 -9.43
CA LEU A 163 -32.92 -2.66 -9.40
C LEU A 163 -33.11 -1.71 -10.59
N LYS A 164 -33.48 -2.24 -11.76
CA LYS A 164 -33.78 -1.42 -12.96
C LYS A 164 -35.07 -0.60 -12.81
N LYS A 165 -36.01 -1.07 -11.97
CA LYS A 165 -37.34 -0.47 -11.78
C LYS A 165 -37.41 0.45 -10.57
N ASP A 166 -36.69 0.12 -9.51
CA ASP A 166 -36.69 0.85 -8.25
C ASP A 166 -35.29 0.85 -7.63
N ARG A 167 -34.68 2.04 -7.59
CA ARG A 167 -33.35 2.25 -7.02
C ARG A 167 -33.27 1.86 -5.53
N THR A 168 -34.38 1.86 -4.79
CA THR A 168 -34.40 1.51 -3.36
C THR A 168 -34.21 0.01 -3.13
N VAL A 169 -34.33 -0.83 -4.18
CA VAL A 169 -33.92 -2.24 -4.14
C VAL A 169 -32.44 -2.38 -3.79
N ALA A 170 -31.62 -1.35 -4.08
CA ALA A 170 -30.20 -1.30 -3.68
C ALA A 170 -29.99 -1.31 -2.15
N ALA A 171 -31.02 -1.05 -1.33
CA ALA A 171 -30.97 -1.29 0.11
C ALA A 171 -30.65 -2.76 0.45
N PHE A 172 -30.98 -3.68 -0.46
CA PHE A 172 -30.71 -5.11 -0.34
C PHE A 172 -29.50 -5.58 -1.14
N GLN A 173 -28.62 -4.69 -1.61
CA GLN A 173 -27.50 -5.05 -2.48
C GLN A 173 -26.57 -6.12 -1.91
N SER A 174 -26.32 -6.11 -0.59
CA SER A 174 -25.55 -7.17 0.08
C SER A 174 -26.19 -8.56 -0.08
N PHE A 175 -27.52 -8.66 -0.05
CA PHE A 175 -28.23 -9.91 -0.33
C PHE A 175 -28.14 -10.28 -1.81
N ILE A 176 -28.29 -9.31 -2.72
CA ILE A 176 -28.20 -9.50 -4.18
C ILE A 176 -26.82 -10.06 -4.57
N ASN A 177 -25.74 -9.53 -3.99
CA ASN A 177 -24.38 -10.03 -4.23
C ASN A 177 -24.21 -11.47 -3.74
N ARG A 178 -24.71 -11.79 -2.52
CA ARG A 178 -24.62 -13.16 -1.99
C ARG A 178 -25.35 -14.20 -2.84
N ILE A 179 -26.54 -13.88 -3.36
CA ILE A 179 -27.28 -14.80 -4.22
C ILE A 179 -26.64 -14.93 -5.60
N LYS A 180 -25.98 -13.86 -6.10
CA LYS A 180 -25.17 -13.87 -7.33
C LYS A 180 -24.01 -14.85 -7.22
N ASP A 181 -23.20 -14.71 -6.16
CA ASP A 181 -22.00 -15.54 -5.96
C ASP A 181 -22.38 -17.04 -5.92
N VAL A 182 -23.45 -17.39 -5.20
CA VAL A 182 -23.94 -18.78 -5.15
C VAL A 182 -24.46 -19.25 -6.51
N ALA A 183 -25.21 -18.41 -7.23
CA ALA A 183 -25.72 -18.74 -8.55
C ALA A 183 -24.61 -18.99 -9.58
N GLU A 184 -23.50 -18.24 -9.49
CA GLU A 184 -22.31 -18.41 -10.34
C GLU A 184 -21.55 -19.69 -9.98
N ILE A 185 -21.33 -19.97 -8.69
CA ILE A 185 -20.68 -21.22 -8.24
C ILE A 185 -21.44 -22.45 -8.76
N LEU A 186 -22.77 -22.48 -8.59
CA LEU A 186 -23.61 -23.57 -9.08
C LEU A 186 -23.64 -23.67 -10.61
N ALA A 187 -23.35 -22.58 -11.32
CA ALA A 187 -23.23 -22.59 -12.78
C ALA A 187 -21.93 -23.18 -13.29
N SER A 188 -20.87 -23.04 -12.51
CA SER A 188 -19.53 -23.53 -12.82
C SER A 188 -19.25 -24.96 -12.32
N ALA A 189 -20.20 -25.58 -11.61
CA ALA A 189 -20.07 -26.96 -11.18
C ALA A 189 -20.18 -27.91 -12.41
N PRO A 190 -19.24 -28.86 -12.57
CA PRO A 190 -19.19 -29.78 -13.71
C PRO A 190 -20.37 -30.77 -13.75
#